data_AF-A0A807ZJJ6-F1
#
_entry.id   AF-A0A807ZJJ6-F1
#
_cell.length_a   1.000
_cell.length_b   1.000
_cell.length_c   1.000
_cell.angle_alpha   90.00
_cell.angle_beta   90.00
_cell.angle_gamma   90.00
#
_symmetry.space_group_name_H-M   'P 1'
#
loop_
_entity.id
_entity.type
_entity.pdbx_description
1 polymer ?
#
loop_
_entity_poly.entity_id
_entity_poly.type
_entity_poly.pdbx_seq_one_letter_code
_entity_poly.pdbx_strand_id
1 'polypeptide(L)'
;MAARKGSENLNPPIRSAEEARKKGKKGGIASGVARRKKKTMRELLEIAMELPSGDKTTAEAITAALLDKALSGDVKAYEVVRDTLGENPKIKMDNQVSGGIEIKWQE
;
A
#
# COMPACT_ATOMS: atom_id res chain seq x y z
N MET A 1 9.86 -33.53 13.88
CA MET A 1 8.68 -32.92 13.23
C MET A 1 8.95 -32.87 11.74
N ALA A 2 8.13 -33.50 10.91
CA ALA A 2 8.27 -33.44 9.45
C ALA A 2 7.98 -32.01 8.96
N ALA A 3 8.86 -31.46 8.12
CA ALA A 3 8.66 -30.15 7.50
C ALA A 3 7.39 -30.18 6.62
N ARG A 4 6.48 -29.22 6.83
CA ARG A 4 5.28 -29.06 6.01
C ARG A 4 5.68 -28.51 4.64
N LYS A 5 5.14 -29.08 3.55
CA LYS A 5 5.39 -28.62 2.18
C LYS A 5 5.14 -27.10 2.09
N GLY A 6 6.13 -26.33 1.65
CA GLY A 6 6.10 -24.85 1.61
C GLY A 6 6.86 -24.11 2.72
N SER A 7 7.48 -24.81 3.69
CA SER A 7 8.32 -24.17 4.72
C SER A 7 9.78 -23.97 4.32
N GLU A 8 10.14 -24.24 3.07
CA GLU A 8 11.52 -24.24 2.57
C GLU A 8 12.16 -22.83 2.62
N ASN A 9 11.35 -21.77 2.53
CA ASN A 9 11.79 -20.37 2.59
C ASN A 9 11.67 -19.74 3.99
N LEU A 10 11.21 -20.51 5.00
CA LEU A 10 11.03 -19.97 6.36
C LEU A 10 12.34 -20.08 7.14
N ASN A 11 12.71 -19.00 7.81
CA ASN A 11 13.78 -19.06 8.79
C ASN A 11 13.41 -20.03 9.90
N PRO A 12 14.39 -20.79 10.43
CA PRO A 12 14.14 -21.71 11.53
C PRO A 12 13.56 -20.95 12.74
N PRO A 13 12.66 -21.60 13.50
CA PRO A 13 12.01 -20.97 14.66
C PRO A 13 13.06 -20.50 15.67
N ILE A 14 12.85 -19.30 16.19
CA ILE A 14 13.75 -18.66 17.18
C ILE A 14 13.75 -19.52 18.45
N ARG A 15 14.94 -19.93 18.89
CA ARG A 15 15.09 -20.96 19.92
C ARG A 15 15.26 -20.41 21.34
N SER A 16 15.45 -19.10 21.52
CA SER A 16 15.60 -18.46 22.83
C SER A 16 14.88 -17.12 22.95
N ALA A 17 14.45 -16.78 24.18
CA ALA A 17 13.82 -15.51 24.48
C ALA A 17 14.76 -14.32 24.25
N GLU A 18 16.06 -14.48 24.48
CA GLU A 18 17.05 -13.43 24.26
C GLU A 18 17.25 -13.13 22.78
N GLU A 19 17.33 -14.17 21.94
CA GLU A 19 17.43 -14.02 20.49
C GLU A 19 16.18 -13.33 19.90
N ALA A 20 14.99 -13.70 20.41
CA ALA A 20 13.73 -13.06 20.02
C ALA A 20 13.71 -11.56 20.37
N ARG A 21 14.16 -11.19 21.58
CA ARG A 21 14.27 -9.79 22.00
C ARG A 21 15.24 -9.00 21.13
N LYS A 22 16.43 -9.56 20.83
CA LYS A 22 17.43 -8.92 19.96
C LYS A 22 16.90 -8.69 18.54
N LYS A 23 16.25 -9.70 17.95
CA LYS A 23 15.62 -9.59 16.63
C LYS A 23 14.46 -8.59 16.61
N GLY A 24 13.60 -8.61 17.63
CA GLY A 24 12.50 -7.66 17.79
C GLY A 24 12.99 -6.21 17.89
N LYS A 25 14.02 -5.95 18.69
CA LYS A 25 14.66 -4.63 18.79
C LYS A 25 15.21 -4.17 17.43
N LYS A 26 15.95 -5.04 16.73
CA LYS A 26 16.49 -4.73 15.39
C LYS A 26 15.37 -4.41 14.39
N GLY A 27 14.30 -5.21 14.39
CA GLY A 27 13.13 -5.01 13.53
C GLY A 27 12.39 -3.70 13.84
N GLY A 28 12.21 -3.37 15.12
CA GLY A 28 11.59 -2.12 15.56
C GLY A 28 12.39 -0.89 15.13
N ILE A 29 13.72 -0.93 15.29
CA ILE A 29 14.62 0.15 14.85
C ILE A 29 14.56 0.30 13.32
N ALA A 30 14.70 -0.80 12.57
CA ALA A 30 14.65 -0.77 11.12
C ALA A 30 13.30 -0.24 10.61
N SER A 31 12.20 -0.67 11.22
CA SER A 31 10.86 -0.18 10.90
C SER A 31 10.71 1.31 11.22
N GLY A 32 11.24 1.78 12.34
CA GLY A 32 11.24 3.19 12.71
C GLY A 32 12.01 4.06 11.71
N VAL A 33 13.19 3.60 11.26
CA VAL A 33 13.97 4.26 10.20
C VAL A 33 13.19 4.31 8.90
N ALA A 34 12.61 3.18 8.47
CA ALA A 34 11.80 3.11 7.25
C ALA A 34 10.57 4.03 7.30
N ARG A 35 9.86 4.06 8.43
CA ARG A 35 8.71 4.95 8.65
C ARG A 35 9.11 6.42 8.57
N ARG A 36 10.22 6.81 9.20
CA ARG A 36 10.75 8.19 9.10
C ARG A 36 11.11 8.56 7.67
N LYS A 37 11.82 7.68 6.95
CA LYS A 37 12.14 7.89 5.52
C LYS A 37 10.89 8.06 4.67
N LYS A 38 9.85 7.24 4.88
CA LYS A 38 8.57 7.36 4.16
C LYS A 38 7.85 8.68 4.49
N LYS A 39 7.89 9.11 5.75
CA LYS A 39 7.32 10.41 6.16
C LYS A 39 8.03 11.56 5.45
N THR A 40 9.37 11.61 5.51
CA THR A 40 10.15 12.66 4.83
C THR A 40 9.92 12.66 3.33
N MET A 41 9.86 11.49 2.68
CA MET A 41 9.55 11.40 1.26
C MET A 41 8.16 11.97 0.94
N ARG A 42 7.15 11.69 1.78
CA ARG A 42 5.81 12.24 1.61
C ARG A 42 5.82 13.76 1.71
N GLU A 43 6.45 14.31 2.75
CA GLU A 43 6.54 15.76 2.96
C GLU A 43 7.24 16.46 1.79
N LEU A 44 8.34 15.87 1.27
CA LEU A 44 9.03 16.40 0.10
C LEU A 44 8.17 16.34 -1.17
N LEU A 45 7.37 15.29 -1.33
CA LEU A 45 6.43 15.16 -2.45
C LEU A 45 5.30 16.19 -2.37
N GLU A 46 4.72 16.41 -1.18
CA GLU A 46 3.70 17.43 -0.95
C GLU A 46 4.23 18.82 -1.31
N ILE A 47 5.43 19.16 -0.85
CA ILE A 47 6.09 20.41 -1.22
C ILE A 47 6.31 20.49 -2.74
N ALA A 48 6.84 19.43 -3.35
CA ALA A 48 7.13 19.40 -4.78
C ALA A 48 5.86 19.55 -5.63
N MET A 49 4.72 19.04 -5.17
CA MET A 49 3.42 19.16 -5.83
C MET A 49 2.91 20.61 -5.86
N GLU A 50 3.21 21.40 -4.82
CA GLU A 50 2.82 22.80 -4.72
C GLU A 50 3.74 23.74 -5.52
N LEU A 51 4.93 23.29 -5.92
CA LEU A 51 5.86 24.10 -6.71
C LEU A 51 5.24 24.49 -8.07
N PRO A 52 5.52 25.70 -8.56
CA PRO A 52 5.04 26.14 -9.86
C PRO A 52 5.69 25.33 -10.99
N SER A 53 4.88 25.00 -11.99
CA SER A 53 5.25 24.34 -13.24
C SER A 53 4.58 25.12 -14.40
N GLY A 54 5.30 26.12 -14.92
CA GLY A 54 4.71 27.12 -15.82
C GLY A 54 3.65 27.95 -15.08
N ASP A 55 2.46 28.05 -15.67
CA ASP A 55 1.32 28.82 -15.12
C ASP A 55 0.48 28.03 -14.10
N LYS A 56 0.85 26.77 -13.80
CA LYS A 56 0.10 25.86 -12.94
C LYS A 56 0.97 25.33 -11.81
N THR A 57 0.37 24.66 -10.84
CA THR A 57 1.12 23.85 -9.87
C THR A 57 1.60 22.55 -10.51
N THR A 58 2.66 21.96 -9.96
CA THR A 58 3.19 20.67 -10.42
C THR A 58 2.14 19.56 -10.27
N ALA A 59 1.29 19.62 -9.24
CA ALA A 59 0.15 18.72 -9.08
C ALA A 59 -0.81 18.77 -10.29
N GLU A 60 -1.21 19.97 -10.72
CA GLU A 60 -2.09 20.17 -11.87
C GLU A 60 -1.45 19.74 -13.20
N ALA A 61 -0.15 19.96 -13.35
CA ALA A 61 0.58 19.50 -14.53
C ALA A 61 0.61 17.96 -14.60
N ILE A 62 0.82 17.28 -13.47
CA ILE A 62 0.81 15.82 -13.38
C ILE A 62 -0.59 15.25 -13.68
N THR A 63 -1.65 15.86 -13.14
CA THR A 63 -3.02 15.39 -13.40
C THR A 63 -3.40 15.56 -14.86
N ALA A 64 -3.04 16.68 -15.49
CA ALA A 64 -3.24 16.90 -16.92
C ALA A 64 -2.51 15.84 -17.77
N ALA A 65 -1.22 15.60 -17.49
CA ALA A 65 -0.45 14.59 -18.20
C ALA A 65 -1.00 13.16 -18.02
N LEU A 66 -1.54 12.84 -16.84
CA LEU A 66 -2.17 11.54 -16.59
C LEU A 66 -3.46 11.38 -17.40
N LEU A 67 -4.26 12.44 -17.50
CA LEU A 67 -5.46 12.45 -18.34
C LEU A 67 -5.12 12.28 -19.82
N ASP A 68 -4.13 13.00 -20.33
CA ASP A 68 -3.67 12.86 -21.72
C ASP A 68 -3.21 11.43 -22.00
N LYS A 69 -2.50 10.83 -21.05
CA LYS A 69 -2.05 9.44 -21.13
C LYS A 69 -3.20 8.45 -21.08
N ALA A 70 -4.22 8.69 -20.25
CA ALA A 70 -5.45 7.89 -20.25
C ALA A 70 -6.21 8.00 -21.58
N LEU A 71 -6.32 9.21 -22.15
CA LEU A 71 -6.91 9.46 -23.46
C LEU A 71 -6.14 8.76 -24.59
N SER A 72 -4.82 8.64 -24.46
CA SER A 72 -3.98 7.87 -25.39
C SER A 72 -4.15 6.34 -25.30
N GLY A 73 -4.97 5.86 -24.36
CA GLY A 73 -5.30 4.45 -24.20
C GLY A 73 -4.49 3.70 -23.13
N ASP A 74 -3.76 4.39 -22.26
CA ASP A 74 -3.11 3.74 -21.11
C ASP A 74 -4.15 3.36 -20.05
N VAL A 75 -4.42 2.05 -19.97
CA VAL A 75 -5.38 1.45 -19.03
C VAL A 75 -5.05 1.76 -17.57
N LYS A 76 -3.76 1.81 -17.19
CA LYS A 76 -3.36 2.10 -15.81
C LYS A 76 -3.60 3.56 -15.47
N ALA A 77 -3.35 4.48 -16.40
CA ALA A 77 -3.66 5.89 -16.19
C ALA A 77 -5.17 6.10 -16.00
N TYR A 78 -5.99 5.42 -16.80
CA TYR A 78 -7.45 5.42 -16.65
C TYR A 78 -7.90 4.83 -15.31
N GLU A 79 -7.32 3.71 -14.86
CA GLU A 79 -7.60 3.13 -13.54
C GLU A 79 -7.28 4.10 -12.40
N VAL A 80 -6.15 4.82 -12.48
CA VAL A 80 -5.79 5.84 -11.47
C VAL A 80 -6.82 6.98 -11.47
N VAL A 81 -7.22 7.48 -12.63
CA VAL A 81 -8.25 8.54 -12.74
C VAL A 81 -9.59 8.05 -12.16
N ARG A 82 -10.03 6.85 -12.53
CA ARG A 82 -11.25 6.23 -11.99
C ARG A 82 -11.19 6.10 -10.46
N ASP A 83 -10.06 5.63 -9.95
CA ASP A 83 -9.87 5.40 -8.51
C ASP A 83 -9.82 6.73 -7.74
N THR A 84 -9.28 7.81 -8.32
CA THR A 84 -9.36 9.16 -7.72
C THR A 84 -10.79 9.70 -7.66
N LEU A 85 -11.67 9.29 -8.58
CA LEU A 85 -13.09 9.65 -8.58
C LEU A 85 -13.95 8.77 -7.65
N GLY A 86 -13.34 7.81 -6.94
CA GLY A 86 -14.05 6.92 -6.03
C GLY A 86 -14.85 5.81 -6.71
N GLU A 87 -14.71 5.64 -8.03
CA GLU A 87 -15.39 4.59 -8.80
C GLU A 87 -14.62 3.26 -8.80
N ASN A 88 -13.97 2.91 -7.68
CA ASN A 88 -13.23 1.66 -7.58
C ASN A 88 -14.19 0.47 -7.33
N PRO A 89 -14.27 -0.52 -8.24
CA PRO A 89 -15.17 -1.66 -8.08
C PRO A 89 -14.92 -2.47 -6.81
N LYS A 90 -13.67 -2.51 -6.32
CA LYS A 90 -13.28 -3.30 -5.14
C LYS A 90 -13.80 -2.70 -3.83
N ILE A 91 -13.83 -1.37 -3.74
CA ILE A 91 -14.34 -0.65 -2.54
C ILE A 91 -15.83 -0.95 -2.34
N LYS A 92 -16.60 -1.10 -3.42
CA LYS A 92 -18.02 -1.49 -3.34
C LYS A 92 -18.20 -2.93 -2.83
N MET A 93 -17.30 -3.85 -3.15
CA MET A 93 -17.39 -5.25 -2.70
C MET A 93 -17.07 -5.41 -1.21
N ASP A 94 -16.07 -4.70 -0.68
CA ASP A 94 -15.71 -4.77 0.74
C ASP A 94 -16.85 -4.28 1.66
N ASN A 95 -17.61 -3.27 1.22
CA ASN A 95 -18.79 -2.79 1.94
C ASN A 95 -19.98 -3.78 1.93
N GLN A 96 -20.03 -4.71 0.96
CA GLN A 96 -21.12 -5.67 0.85
C GLN A 96 -20.87 -6.94 1.68
N VAL A 97 -19.60 -7.31 1.88
CA VAL A 97 -19.20 -8.49 2.66
C VAL A 97 -19.24 -8.25 4.18
N SER A 98 -19.15 -6.98 4.64
CA SER A 98 -19.23 -6.65 6.07
C SER A 98 -20.63 -6.80 6.68
N GLY A 99 -21.67 -7.00 5.86
CA GLY A 99 -23.02 -7.34 6.29
C GLY A 99 -23.19 -8.82 6.61
N GLY A 100 -22.66 -9.25 7.76
CA GLY A 100 -23.06 -10.46 8.52
C GLY A 100 -23.36 -11.74 7.71
N ILE A 101 -22.36 -12.59 7.51
CA ILE A 101 -22.60 -13.98 7.13
C ILE A 101 -22.99 -14.77 8.39
N GLU A 102 -24.29 -14.93 8.66
CA GLU A 102 -24.81 -15.91 9.62
C GLU A 102 -24.78 -17.31 8.98
N ILE A 103 -23.77 -18.12 9.32
CA ILE A 103 -23.76 -19.54 8.99
C ILE A 103 -24.49 -20.29 10.11
N LYS A 104 -25.75 -20.63 9.89
CA LYS A 104 -26.46 -21.63 10.70
C LYS A 104 -26.01 -23.02 10.25
N TRP A 105 -25.25 -23.71 11.10
CA TRP A 105 -24.99 -25.13 10.93
C TRP A 105 -26.25 -25.90 11.34
N GLN A 106 -26.74 -26.76 10.46
CA GLN A 106 -27.78 -27.74 10.76
C GLN A 106 -27.11 -28.94 11.44
N GLU A 107 -27.70 -29.42 12.54
CA GLU A 107 -27.21 -30.52 13.40
C GLU A 107 -26.90 -31.83 12.64
#